data_AF-A0A0V1H3V3-F1
#
_entry.id   AF-A0A0V1H3V3-F1
#
_cell.length_a   1.000
_cell.length_b   1.000
_cell.length_c   1.000
_cell.angle_alpha   90.00
_cell.angle_beta   90.00
_cell.angle_gamma   90.00
#
_symmetry.space_group_name_H-M   'P 1'
#
loop_
_entity.id
_entity.type
_entity.pdbx_description
1 polymer ?
#
loop_
_entity_poly.entity_id
_entity_poly.type
_entity_poly.pdbx_seq_one_letter_code
_entity_poly.pdbx_strand_id
1 'polypeptide(L)'
;MADVPELRLVPNRSGSMSLVHEGRAYKLKRAGKQKYWRCSKDKEGCGGAIWTNLDVTSVITQKDHIENCPVDEHLAYKMEKKAILKKRSSEETKPIPAIYDEEASAASTVPSTFGHFPPFKRVKSTMYNHRSKRYPDYCFYYAECLRRSAEEVQMSTQIAVTGESSRDGGVPASLYGKHVNLLAQNEVSKGKLRFSVVCSSNMNRSMEAHAMLQKKGFNVRSFGSGSQVKLPGPSPTVHNIYSFSTPYEEIYKDLVAKDKNLYTQNGLLNMLDRNRRVKPHPERFQEYKGLSDVIICCEERVYDQVYEFLMNTEMEHCHLVHIINIDIRDNHEEATCGALLFCHLCTLLEKSADLDNEIEEILSNFENICKRTILHTVCFL
;
A
#
# COMPACT_ATOMS: atom_id res chain seq x y z
N MET A 1 31.27 25.15 9.44
CA MET A 1 32.00 24.44 8.37
C MET A 1 31.10 24.47 7.14
N ALA A 2 31.61 24.90 5.99
CA ALA A 2 30.81 25.04 4.77
C ALA A 2 30.18 23.70 4.37
N ASP A 3 28.88 23.71 4.07
CA ASP A 3 28.15 22.56 3.52
C ASP A 3 28.75 22.25 2.15
N VAL A 4 29.53 21.17 2.05
CA VAL A 4 30.00 20.68 0.76
C VAL A 4 28.81 19.99 0.10
N PRO A 5 28.32 20.45 -1.06
CA PRO A 5 27.17 19.82 -1.72
C PRO A 5 27.55 18.38 -2.10
N GLU A 6 26.95 17.42 -1.42
CA GLU A 6 27.41 16.03 -1.43
C GLU A 6 27.07 15.35 -2.76
N LEU A 7 28.09 15.21 -3.63
CA LEU A 7 28.04 14.36 -4.81
C LEU A 7 28.07 12.89 -4.37
N ARG A 8 27.06 12.12 -4.76
CA ARG A 8 27.00 10.68 -4.44
C ARG A 8 26.74 9.85 -5.68
N LEU A 9 27.53 8.78 -5.87
CA LEU A 9 27.22 7.76 -6.85
C LEU A 9 26.30 6.71 -6.24
N VAL A 10 25.21 6.39 -6.94
CA VAL A 10 24.21 5.42 -6.50
C VAL A 10 23.99 4.40 -7.62
N PRO A 11 24.02 3.09 -7.33
CA PRO A 11 23.65 2.08 -8.32
C PRO A 11 22.19 2.26 -8.73
N ASN A 12 21.92 2.18 -10.03
CA ASN A 12 20.59 2.29 -10.60
C ASN A 12 19.99 0.92 -10.94
N ARG A 13 18.68 0.91 -11.24
CA ARG A 13 17.89 -0.31 -11.50
C ARG A 13 18.39 -1.16 -12.68
N SER A 14 19.24 -0.59 -13.56
CA SER A 14 19.85 -1.29 -14.71
C SER A 14 21.29 -1.75 -14.45
N GLY A 15 21.74 -1.80 -13.18
CA GLY A 15 23.10 -2.20 -12.82
C GLY A 15 24.19 -1.16 -13.18
N SER A 16 23.82 0.04 -13.61
CA SER A 16 24.74 1.15 -13.92
C SER A 16 24.83 2.14 -12.76
N MET A 17 25.79 3.06 -12.78
CA MET A 17 25.91 4.11 -11.75
C MET A 17 25.18 5.39 -12.18
N SER A 18 24.44 5.99 -11.25
CA SER A 18 23.85 7.32 -11.37
C SER A 18 24.53 8.29 -10.41
N LEU A 19 24.83 9.51 -10.87
CA LEU A 19 25.31 10.59 -10.02
C LEU A 19 24.12 11.31 -9.39
N VAL A 20 24.17 11.55 -8.09
CA VAL A 20 23.17 12.32 -7.36
C VAL A 20 23.82 13.59 -6.82
N HIS A 21 23.19 14.73 -7.12
CA HIS A 21 23.61 16.05 -6.68
C HIS A 21 22.36 16.90 -6.43
N GLU A 22 22.29 17.57 -5.27
CA GLU A 22 21.16 18.44 -4.90
C GLU A 22 19.76 17.79 -5.07
N GLY A 23 19.63 16.50 -4.71
CA GLY A 23 18.37 15.76 -4.83
C GLY A 23 17.96 15.39 -6.25
N ARG A 24 18.87 15.50 -7.23
CA ARG A 24 18.64 15.14 -8.65
C ARG A 24 19.53 13.99 -9.08
N ALA A 25 19.01 13.11 -9.94
CA ALA A 25 19.74 11.97 -10.49
C ALA A 25 20.18 12.20 -11.94
N TYR A 26 21.44 11.89 -12.22
CA TYR A 26 22.09 12.05 -13.52
C TYR A 26 22.64 10.69 -14.00
N LYS A 27 22.44 10.38 -15.28
CA LYS A 27 22.95 9.18 -15.96
C LYS A 27 24.29 9.47 -16.64
N LEU A 28 25.22 8.53 -16.54
CA LEU A 28 26.51 8.62 -17.22
C LEU A 28 26.35 8.55 -18.74
N LYS A 29 26.97 9.49 -19.46
CA LYS A 29 27.06 9.53 -20.92
C LYS A 29 28.51 9.74 -21.33
N ARG A 30 28.83 9.37 -22.58
CA ARG A 30 30.17 9.53 -23.19
C ARG A 30 30.05 10.40 -24.43
N ALA A 31 30.94 11.38 -24.57
CA ALA A 31 31.15 12.14 -25.80
C ALA A 31 32.65 12.06 -26.14
N GLY A 32 33.00 11.21 -27.12
CA GLY A 32 34.39 10.90 -27.43
C GLY A 32 35.14 10.27 -26.25
N LYS A 33 36.29 10.86 -25.87
CA LYS A 33 37.11 10.42 -24.72
C LYS A 33 36.63 10.98 -23.36
N GLN A 34 35.66 11.88 -23.34
CA GLN A 34 35.16 12.52 -22.12
C GLN A 34 33.85 11.88 -21.64
N LYS A 35 33.72 11.80 -20.30
CA LYS A 35 32.52 11.34 -19.60
C LYS A 35 31.77 12.56 -19.05
N TYR A 36 30.45 12.54 -19.12
CA TYR A 36 29.60 13.57 -18.55
C TYR A 36 28.30 12.97 -18.03
N TRP A 37 27.61 13.66 -17.14
CA TRP A 37 26.39 13.20 -16.49
C TRP A 37 25.20 14.02 -16.98
N ARG A 38 24.18 13.38 -17.54
CA ARG A 38 22.97 14.03 -18.05
C ARG A 38 21.79 13.75 -17.13
N CYS A 39 20.94 14.74 -16.86
CA CYS A 39 19.75 14.56 -16.04
C CYS A 39 18.90 13.38 -16.53
N SER A 40 18.38 12.57 -15.61
CA SER A 40 17.62 11.35 -15.95
C SER A 40 16.16 11.58 -16.34
N LYS A 41 15.60 12.79 -16.12
CA LYS A 41 14.21 13.11 -16.50
C LYS A 41 14.17 13.58 -17.95
N ASP A 42 14.03 12.64 -18.89
CA ASP A 42 13.85 12.90 -20.33
C ASP A 42 12.42 13.39 -20.66
N LYS A 43 11.85 14.33 -19.88
CA LYS A 43 10.71 15.12 -20.38
C LYS A 43 11.30 16.16 -21.32
N GLU A 44 10.78 16.24 -22.55
CA GLU A 44 11.22 17.18 -23.60
C GLU A 44 11.48 18.57 -22.98
N GLY A 45 12.76 18.92 -22.83
CA GLY A 45 13.19 20.18 -22.21
C GLY A 45 14.27 20.08 -21.11
N CYS A 46 14.51 18.91 -20.49
CA CYS A 46 15.57 18.80 -19.46
C CYS A 46 16.96 18.54 -20.06
N GLY A 47 17.65 19.61 -20.49
CA GLY A 47 19.00 19.56 -21.07
C GLY A 47 20.17 19.60 -20.08
N GLY A 48 19.92 19.52 -18.77
CA GLY A 48 20.93 19.72 -17.73
C GLY A 48 22.07 18.69 -17.79
N ALA A 49 23.31 19.19 -17.78
CA ALA A 49 24.52 18.37 -17.82
C ALA A 49 25.53 18.82 -16.75
N ILE A 50 26.12 17.83 -16.06
CA ILE A 50 27.18 18.00 -15.07
C ILE A 50 28.43 17.29 -15.57
N TRP A 51 29.56 17.98 -15.51
CA TRP A 51 30.88 17.39 -15.71
C TRP A 51 31.58 17.28 -14.35
N THR A 52 32.09 16.09 -14.04
CA THR A 52 32.87 15.83 -12.81
C THR A 52 34.28 15.38 -13.16
N ASN A 53 35.19 15.44 -12.20
CA ASN A 53 36.48 14.75 -12.33
C ASN A 53 36.29 13.22 -12.34
N LEU A 54 37.34 12.48 -12.71
CA LEU A 54 37.35 11.00 -12.77
C LEU A 54 36.89 10.37 -11.45
N ASP A 55 37.25 10.99 -10.33
CA ASP A 55 36.94 10.52 -8.97
C ASP A 55 35.61 11.06 -8.42
N VAL A 56 34.88 11.87 -9.19
CA VAL A 56 33.55 12.42 -8.83
C VAL A 56 33.54 13.15 -7.48
N THR A 57 34.65 13.82 -7.14
CA THR A 57 34.82 14.55 -5.88
C THR A 57 34.42 16.01 -5.98
N SER A 58 34.33 16.58 -7.19
CA SER A 58 33.84 17.94 -7.41
C SER A 58 33.19 18.13 -8.79
N VAL A 59 32.26 19.08 -8.88
CA VAL A 59 31.67 19.52 -10.15
C VAL A 59 32.66 20.45 -10.85
N ILE A 60 33.08 20.09 -12.06
CA ILE A 60 34.03 20.87 -12.88
C ILE A 60 33.28 21.96 -13.64
N THR A 61 32.16 21.61 -14.27
CA THR A 61 31.28 22.55 -14.98
C THR A 61 29.84 22.09 -14.88
N GLN A 62 28.92 23.04 -14.92
CA GLN A 62 27.47 22.82 -14.84
C GLN A 62 26.80 23.65 -15.93
N LYS A 63 25.97 23.03 -16.78
CA LYS A 63 25.14 23.76 -17.76
C LYS A 63 23.69 23.70 -17.31
N ASP A 64 23.15 24.85 -16.95
CA ASP A 64 21.85 24.97 -16.30
C ASP A 64 20.77 25.41 -17.30
N HIS A 65 19.89 24.48 -17.65
CA HIS A 65 18.49 24.78 -17.92
C HIS A 65 17.65 24.25 -16.75
N ILE A 66 17.97 24.74 -15.55
CA ILE A 66 17.58 24.13 -14.26
C ILE A 66 16.19 24.53 -13.77
N GLU A 67 15.63 25.65 -14.22
CA GLU A 67 14.47 26.25 -13.53
C GLU A 67 13.16 25.46 -13.70
N ASN A 68 13.05 24.55 -14.69
CA ASN A 68 11.81 23.82 -14.96
C ASN A 68 11.82 22.32 -14.55
N CYS A 69 12.86 21.83 -13.86
CA CYS A 69 12.92 20.42 -13.45
C CYS A 69 12.63 20.24 -11.96
N PRO A 70 11.45 19.70 -11.58
CA PRO A 70 11.08 19.53 -10.17
C PRO A 70 11.99 18.50 -9.50
N VAL A 71 12.45 18.84 -8.29
CA VAL A 71 13.19 17.94 -7.39
C VAL A 71 12.37 16.66 -7.18
N ASP A 72 13.05 15.52 -7.16
CA ASP A 72 12.40 14.25 -6.84
C ASP A 72 12.18 14.16 -5.33
N GLU A 73 10.97 14.51 -4.87
CA GLU A 73 10.60 14.54 -3.44
C GLU A 73 10.84 13.19 -2.75
N HIS A 74 10.61 12.09 -3.45
CA HIS A 74 10.83 10.74 -2.92
C HIS A 74 12.33 10.44 -2.74
N LEU A 75 13.17 10.87 -3.68
CA LEU A 75 14.62 10.75 -3.57
C LEU A 75 15.20 11.67 -2.48
N ALA A 76 14.71 12.90 -2.37
CA ALA A 76 15.10 13.85 -1.34
C ALA A 76 14.78 13.31 0.08
N TYR A 77 13.58 12.75 0.27
CA TYR A 77 13.19 12.09 1.52
C TYR A 77 14.13 10.92 1.88
N LYS A 78 14.48 10.09 0.89
CA LYS A 78 15.39 8.95 1.09
C LYS A 78 16.80 9.40 1.51
N MET A 79 17.29 10.51 0.97
CA MET A 79 18.58 11.09 1.35
C MET A 79 18.56 11.68 2.75
N GLU A 80 17.50 12.42 3.10
CA GLU A 80 17.33 13.03 4.42
C GLU A 80 17.26 11.97 5.52
N LYS A 81 16.50 10.89 5.30
CA LYS A 81 16.41 9.76 6.24
C LYS A 81 17.74 9.03 6.41
N LYS A 82 18.48 8.78 5.32
CA LYS A 82 19.78 8.11 5.38
C LYS A 82 20.85 8.98 6.08
N ALA A 83 20.79 10.30 5.93
CA ALA A 83 21.67 11.23 6.63
C ALA A 83 21.38 11.29 8.14
N ILE A 84 20.10 11.25 8.54
CA ILE A 84 19.68 11.18 9.94
C ILE A 84 20.15 9.88 10.61
N LEU A 85 20.01 8.74 9.92
CA LEU A 85 20.49 7.44 10.37
C LEU A 85 22.02 7.42 10.59
N LYS A 86 22.79 8.01 9.67
CA LYS A 86 24.26 8.05 9.77
C LYS A 86 24.75 8.95 10.91
N LYS A 87 24.06 10.06 11.19
CA LYS A 87 24.36 10.94 12.34
C LYS A 87 24.09 10.24 13.68
N ARG A 88 23.01 9.46 13.78
CA ARG A 88 22.69 8.68 15.00
C ARG A 88 23.71 7.57 15.26
N SER A 89 24.24 6.92 14.22
CA SER A 89 25.26 5.87 14.39
C SER A 89 26.65 6.38 14.80
N SER A 90 26.93 7.68 14.63
CA SER A 90 28.23 8.27 14.99
C SER A 90 28.30 8.87 16.39
N GLU A 91 27.18 8.95 17.13
CA GLU A 91 27.11 9.67 18.41
C GLU A 91 26.93 8.79 19.67
N GLU A 92 26.84 7.46 19.59
CA GLU A 92 26.68 6.62 20.78
C GLU A 92 27.78 5.56 20.94
N THR A 93 28.79 5.89 21.76
CA THR A 93 29.44 4.92 22.65
C THR A 93 29.75 5.59 23.99
N LYS A 94 28.81 5.52 24.93
CA LYS A 94 29.14 5.55 26.36
C LYS A 94 28.47 4.34 27.02
N PRO A 95 29.22 3.50 27.76
CA PRO A 95 28.67 2.32 28.39
C PRO A 95 27.76 2.69 29.57
N ILE A 96 26.71 1.88 29.73
CA ILE A 96 25.57 2.03 30.65
C ILE A 96 25.92 2.33 32.12
N PRO A 97 27.05 1.91 32.71
CA PRO A 97 27.37 2.23 34.11
C PRO A 97 27.55 3.74 34.39
N ALA A 98 28.01 4.53 33.40
CA ALA A 98 28.26 5.96 33.59
C ALA A 98 26.99 6.82 33.66
N ILE A 99 25.82 6.25 33.31
CA ILE A 99 24.53 6.96 33.32
C ILE A 99 23.94 6.98 34.74
N TYR A 100 24.18 5.93 35.54
CA TYR A 100 23.63 5.80 36.89
C TYR A 100 24.31 6.73 37.91
N ASP A 101 25.62 6.97 37.76
CA ASP A 101 26.39 7.82 38.69
C ASP A 101 26.15 9.33 38.44
N GLU A 102 25.84 9.72 37.20
CA GLU A 102 25.45 11.10 36.83
C GLU A 102 24.03 11.44 37.33
N GLU A 103 23.07 10.52 37.20
CA GLU A 103 21.69 10.76 37.69
C GLU A 103 21.61 10.79 39.23
N ALA A 104 22.40 9.98 39.93
CA ALA A 104 22.47 10.00 41.39
C ALA A 104 23.07 11.31 41.94
N SER A 105 24.00 11.92 41.19
CA SER A 105 24.64 13.20 41.56
C SER A 105 23.75 14.41 41.27
N ALA A 106 22.88 14.33 40.25
CA ALA A 106 21.95 15.39 39.87
C ALA A 106 20.66 15.44 40.73
N ALA A 107 20.30 14.34 41.39
CA ALA A 107 19.10 14.26 42.24
C ALA A 107 19.23 14.95 43.62
N SER A 108 20.43 15.42 44.00
CA SER A 108 20.72 15.96 45.33
C SER A 108 20.65 17.50 45.44
N THR A 109 20.42 18.26 44.35
CA THR A 109 20.63 19.73 44.36
C THR A 109 19.41 20.61 44.03
N VAL A 110 18.17 20.11 44.04
CA VAL A 110 17.00 21.02 43.87
C VAL A 110 15.82 20.66 44.79
N PRO A 111 15.30 21.61 45.60
CA PRO A 111 14.14 21.40 46.47
C PRO A 111 12.82 21.32 45.70
N SER A 112 11.85 20.62 46.30
CA SER A 112 10.48 20.44 45.83
C SER A 112 9.72 21.75 45.60
N THR A 113 9.10 21.91 44.44
CA THR A 113 7.81 22.61 44.33
C THR A 113 6.95 21.97 43.24
N PHE A 114 5.73 21.66 43.65
CA PHE A 114 4.70 20.90 42.95
C PHE A 114 4.03 21.76 41.86
N GLY A 115 3.84 21.18 40.66
CA GLY A 115 2.66 21.38 39.83
C GLY A 115 2.45 22.70 39.07
N HIS A 116 3.13 22.89 37.93
CA HIS A 116 2.51 23.49 36.73
C HIS A 116 3.33 23.19 35.45
N PHE A 117 2.84 22.29 34.60
CA PHE A 117 3.37 22.11 33.24
C PHE A 117 2.44 22.81 32.23
N PRO A 118 2.93 23.76 31.41
CA PRO A 118 2.19 24.25 30.26
C PRO A 118 2.11 23.18 29.15
N PRO A 119 1.01 23.14 28.37
CA PRO A 119 0.74 22.08 27.40
C PRO A 119 1.74 22.11 26.25
N PHE A 120 2.29 20.94 25.92
CA PHE A 120 3.13 20.75 24.73
C PHE A 120 2.36 21.17 23.47
N LYS A 121 2.90 22.16 22.76
CA LYS A 121 2.40 22.63 21.47
C LYS A 121 2.46 21.49 20.44
N ARG A 122 1.29 21.12 19.97
CA ARG A 122 1.01 20.23 18.85
C ARG A 122 1.40 20.89 17.53
N VAL A 123 2.49 20.44 16.92
CA VAL A 123 2.82 20.63 15.49
C VAL A 123 3.09 19.21 14.98
N LYS A 124 2.19 18.55 14.27
CA LYS A 124 1.75 18.85 12.90
C LYS A 124 0.26 18.50 12.75
N SER A 125 -0.59 19.52 12.67
CA SER A 125 -2.06 19.42 12.54
C SER A 125 -2.61 20.21 11.33
N THR A 126 -1.79 20.61 10.36
CA THR A 126 -2.23 21.56 9.31
C THR A 126 -2.16 21.06 7.86
N MET A 127 -1.49 19.95 7.52
CA MET A 127 -1.61 19.41 6.15
C MET A 127 -2.76 18.39 5.98
N TYR A 128 -3.05 17.59 7.00
CA TYR A 128 -3.91 16.40 6.85
C TYR A 128 -5.41 16.64 7.03
N ASN A 129 -5.85 17.84 7.46
CA ASN A 129 -7.26 18.16 7.63
C ASN A 129 -7.91 18.87 6.42
N HIS A 130 -7.16 19.12 5.34
CA HIS A 130 -7.70 19.78 4.14
C HIS A 130 -8.23 18.84 3.06
N ARG A 131 -8.07 17.51 3.19
CA ARG A 131 -8.55 16.52 2.19
C ARG A 131 -9.72 15.64 2.63
N SER A 132 -10.16 15.69 3.90
CA SER A 132 -11.27 14.85 4.39
C SER A 132 -12.67 15.47 4.22
N LYS A 133 -12.79 16.63 3.55
CA LYS A 133 -14.08 17.30 3.31
C LYS A 133 -14.36 17.48 1.82
N ARG A 134 -14.88 16.42 1.18
CA ARG A 134 -15.84 16.47 0.06
C ARG A 134 -15.98 15.07 -0.54
N TYR A 135 -16.89 14.24 -0.03
CA TYR A 135 -17.29 13.02 -0.75
C TYR A 135 -18.74 12.66 -0.38
N PRO A 136 -19.73 12.90 -1.27
CA PRO A 136 -21.10 12.37 -1.13
C PRO A 136 -21.13 10.86 -1.44
N ASP A 137 -22.18 10.15 -1.02
CA ASP A 137 -22.29 8.68 -1.01
C ASP A 137 -21.87 7.96 -2.31
N TYR A 138 -20.71 7.27 -2.26
CA TYR A 138 -20.07 6.57 -3.39
C TYR A 138 -20.59 5.15 -3.66
N CYS A 139 -21.35 4.57 -2.73
CA CYS A 139 -21.92 3.22 -2.88
C CYS A 139 -22.88 3.16 -4.09
N PHE A 140 -23.59 4.26 -4.37
CA PHE A 140 -24.48 4.37 -5.52
C PHE A 140 -23.72 4.36 -6.86
N TYR A 141 -22.58 5.05 -6.93
CA TYR A 141 -21.86 5.26 -8.19
C TYR A 141 -21.12 4.01 -8.69
N TYR A 142 -20.60 3.17 -7.79
CA TYR A 142 -19.92 1.91 -8.18
C TYR A 142 -20.94 0.83 -8.59
N ALA A 143 -22.07 0.76 -7.88
CA ALA A 143 -23.21 -0.07 -8.28
C ALA A 143 -23.80 0.40 -9.62
N GLU A 144 -23.88 1.71 -9.85
CA GLU A 144 -24.35 2.29 -11.11
C GLU A 144 -23.34 2.09 -12.26
N CYS A 145 -22.03 2.15 -12.02
CA CYS A 145 -21.01 1.77 -13.02
C CYS A 145 -21.09 0.28 -13.39
N LEU A 146 -21.30 -0.62 -12.42
CA LEU A 146 -21.54 -2.05 -12.66
C LEU A 146 -22.88 -2.32 -13.36
N ARG A 147 -23.90 -1.49 -13.08
CA ARG A 147 -25.22 -1.55 -13.72
C ARG A 147 -25.17 -1.03 -15.15
N ARG A 148 -24.44 0.07 -15.42
CA ARG A 148 -24.25 0.63 -16.77
C ARG A 148 -23.45 -0.30 -17.67
N SER A 149 -22.43 -0.98 -17.13
CA SER A 149 -21.72 -2.03 -17.86
C SER A 149 -22.58 -3.28 -18.07
N ALA A 150 -23.58 -3.55 -17.23
CA ALA A 150 -24.58 -4.61 -17.47
C ALA A 150 -25.70 -4.19 -18.45
N GLU A 151 -26.11 -2.92 -18.48
CA GLU A 151 -27.14 -2.39 -19.38
C GLU A 151 -26.64 -2.20 -20.82
N GLU A 152 -25.36 -1.83 -21.01
CA GLU A 152 -24.71 -1.82 -22.32
C GLU A 152 -24.67 -3.22 -22.96
N VAL A 153 -24.56 -4.28 -22.14
CA VAL A 153 -24.69 -5.68 -22.57
C VAL A 153 -26.14 -6.03 -22.92
N GLN A 154 -27.13 -5.43 -22.25
CA GLN A 154 -28.56 -5.72 -22.48
C GLN A 154 -29.12 -4.99 -23.73
N MET A 155 -28.67 -3.77 -24.00
CA MET A 155 -29.06 -3.01 -25.20
C MET A 155 -28.44 -3.58 -26.49
N SER A 156 -27.25 -4.15 -26.41
CA SER A 156 -26.61 -4.88 -27.53
C SER A 156 -27.26 -6.24 -27.80
N THR A 157 -27.91 -6.85 -26.79
CA THR A 157 -28.67 -8.10 -26.95
C THR A 157 -30.05 -7.88 -27.58
N GLN A 158 -30.69 -6.72 -27.39
CA GLN A 158 -32.00 -6.41 -28.00
C GLN A 158 -31.91 -6.06 -29.50
N ILE A 159 -30.80 -5.47 -29.97
CA ILE A 159 -30.59 -5.20 -31.40
C ILE A 159 -30.44 -6.51 -32.20
N ALA A 160 -30.03 -7.60 -31.55
CA ALA A 160 -29.87 -8.92 -32.19
C ALA A 160 -31.18 -9.72 -32.35
N VAL A 161 -32.30 -9.27 -31.76
CA VAL A 161 -33.59 -10.03 -31.77
C VAL A 161 -34.61 -9.48 -32.77
N THR A 162 -34.39 -8.30 -33.35
CA THR A 162 -35.29 -7.74 -34.36
C THR A 162 -34.52 -7.25 -35.59
N GLY A 163 -34.34 -8.11 -36.60
CA GLY A 163 -33.77 -7.68 -37.87
C GLY A 163 -33.40 -8.80 -38.83
N GLU A 164 -34.39 -9.52 -39.36
CA GLU A 164 -34.19 -10.28 -40.60
C GLU A 164 -34.14 -9.34 -41.83
N SER A 165 -33.19 -9.65 -42.71
CA SER A 165 -33.12 -9.34 -44.15
C SER A 165 -32.80 -7.91 -44.58
N SER A 166 -31.59 -7.69 -45.12
CA SER A 166 -31.38 -7.52 -46.58
C SER A 166 -30.04 -6.84 -46.92
N ARG A 167 -29.19 -7.60 -47.63
CA ARG A 167 -28.25 -7.26 -48.73
C ARG A 167 -27.15 -6.19 -48.55
N ASP A 168 -25.95 -6.65 -48.93
CA ASP A 168 -24.75 -5.99 -49.46
C ASP A 168 -23.88 -5.09 -48.55
N GLY A 169 -22.58 -5.39 -48.57
CA GLY A 169 -21.49 -4.57 -48.01
C GLY A 169 -20.69 -5.30 -46.93
N GLY A 170 -19.45 -5.68 -47.25
CA GLY A 170 -18.65 -6.60 -46.44
C GLY A 170 -17.90 -5.99 -45.25
N VAL A 171 -17.53 -6.85 -44.30
CA VAL A 171 -16.29 -6.85 -43.47
C VAL A 171 -16.11 -8.32 -43.00
N PRO A 172 -14.88 -8.88 -42.92
CA PRO A 172 -14.69 -10.30 -42.59
C PRO A 172 -15.18 -10.66 -41.18
N ALA A 173 -15.83 -11.81 -41.08
CA ALA A 173 -16.33 -12.43 -39.86
C ALA A 173 -15.22 -12.95 -38.92
N SER A 174 -14.28 -12.09 -38.51
CA SER A 174 -13.20 -12.41 -37.58
C SER A 174 -13.11 -11.47 -36.37
N LEU A 175 -14.06 -10.54 -36.20
CA LEU A 175 -14.04 -9.52 -35.14
C LEU A 175 -15.19 -9.61 -34.12
N TYR A 176 -16.17 -10.49 -34.31
CA TYR A 176 -17.33 -10.63 -33.41
C TYR A 176 -17.35 -11.94 -32.60
N GLY A 177 -16.21 -12.64 -32.51
CA GLY A 177 -16.06 -13.87 -31.72
C GLY A 177 -15.26 -13.73 -30.43
N LYS A 178 -14.76 -12.53 -30.08
CA LYS A 178 -13.81 -12.35 -28.96
C LYS A 178 -14.36 -11.63 -27.72
N HIS A 179 -15.60 -11.14 -27.74
CA HIS A 179 -16.16 -10.39 -26.61
C HIS A 179 -17.36 -11.04 -25.91
N VAL A 180 -17.77 -12.25 -26.28
CA VAL A 180 -18.88 -12.98 -25.64
C VAL A 180 -18.40 -14.24 -24.88
N ASN A 181 -17.13 -14.29 -24.46
CA ASN A 181 -16.58 -15.42 -23.69
C ASN A 181 -15.79 -14.99 -22.45
N LEU A 182 -16.15 -13.87 -21.81
CA LEU A 182 -15.46 -13.40 -20.59
C LEU A 182 -16.22 -13.63 -19.27
N LEU A 183 -17.38 -14.29 -19.28
CA LEU A 183 -18.11 -14.64 -18.05
C LEU A 183 -18.64 -16.08 -18.01
N ALA A 184 -18.35 -16.90 -19.02
CA ALA A 184 -18.84 -18.28 -19.08
C ALA A 184 -17.76 -19.23 -19.63
N GLN A 185 -16.58 -19.22 -19.01
CA GLN A 185 -15.59 -20.30 -19.05
C GLN A 185 -14.46 -19.89 -18.10
N ASN A 186 -14.46 -20.41 -16.88
CA ASN A 186 -13.26 -20.44 -16.05
C ASN A 186 -13.29 -21.79 -15.34
N GLU A 187 -12.68 -22.79 -15.98
CA GLU A 187 -12.11 -23.91 -15.24
C GLU A 187 -11.17 -23.32 -14.19
N VAL A 188 -11.35 -23.73 -12.94
CA VAL A 188 -10.64 -23.16 -11.79
C VAL A 188 -9.19 -23.63 -11.82
N SER A 189 -8.32 -22.89 -12.50
CA SER A 189 -6.88 -22.97 -12.27
C SER A 189 -6.63 -22.50 -10.84
N LYS A 190 -6.09 -23.37 -9.99
CA LYS A 190 -5.65 -23.04 -8.64
C LYS A 190 -4.74 -21.81 -8.70
N GLY A 191 -5.11 -20.71 -8.01
CA GLY A 191 -4.47 -19.39 -8.16
C GLY A 191 -2.94 -19.43 -8.12
N LYS A 192 -2.30 -18.76 -9.10
CA LYS A 192 -0.84 -18.70 -9.29
C LYS A 192 -0.18 -17.84 -8.21
N LEU A 193 -0.84 -16.77 -7.77
CA LEU A 193 -0.29 -15.79 -6.84
C LEU A 193 -0.81 -16.01 -5.42
N ARG A 194 0.06 -15.83 -4.43
CA ARG A 194 -0.26 -15.86 -3.00
C ARG A 194 -0.64 -14.46 -2.53
N PHE A 195 -1.92 -14.24 -2.30
CA PHE A 195 -2.46 -12.98 -1.81
C PHE A 195 -2.57 -12.97 -0.29
N SER A 196 -2.20 -11.85 0.32
CA SER A 196 -2.42 -11.57 1.75
C SER A 196 -3.20 -10.28 1.91
N VAL A 197 -4.42 -10.34 2.46
CA VAL A 197 -5.23 -9.14 2.72
C VAL A 197 -5.12 -8.74 4.19
N VAL A 198 -4.69 -7.51 4.48
CA VAL A 198 -4.40 -7.05 5.84
C VAL A 198 -5.30 -5.88 6.22
N CYS A 199 -5.94 -5.97 7.39
CA CYS A 199 -6.60 -4.84 8.05
C CYS A 199 -6.09 -4.69 9.48
N SER A 200 -6.75 -3.92 10.34
CA SER A 200 -6.29 -3.73 11.72
C SER A 200 -6.51 -4.97 12.61
N SER A 201 -7.76 -5.44 12.74
CA SER A 201 -8.14 -6.48 13.72
C SER A 201 -8.41 -7.86 13.09
N ASN A 202 -8.25 -8.00 11.79
CA ASN A 202 -8.62 -9.20 11.04
C ASN A 202 -10.07 -9.69 11.31
N MET A 203 -11.00 -8.73 11.34
CA MET A 203 -12.40 -8.97 11.70
C MET A 203 -13.35 -8.69 10.55
N ASN A 204 -13.26 -7.49 9.97
CA ASN A 204 -14.21 -7.00 8.98
C ASN A 204 -13.64 -7.04 7.55
N ARG A 205 -12.96 -5.97 7.13
CA ARG A 205 -12.47 -5.72 5.76
C ARG A 205 -11.65 -6.88 5.16
N SER A 206 -10.60 -7.33 5.86
CA SER A 206 -9.73 -8.41 5.39
C SER A 206 -10.45 -9.76 5.30
N MET A 207 -11.41 -10.02 6.19
CA MET A 207 -12.15 -11.29 6.24
C MET A 207 -13.28 -11.35 5.21
N GLU A 208 -13.94 -10.23 4.92
CA GLU A 208 -14.88 -10.13 3.81
C GLU A 208 -14.16 -10.39 2.48
N ALA A 209 -13.01 -9.74 2.27
CA ALA A 209 -12.15 -9.97 1.12
C ALA A 209 -11.67 -11.43 1.03
N HIS A 210 -11.20 -12.01 2.14
CA HIS A 210 -10.78 -13.42 2.17
C HIS A 210 -11.92 -14.34 1.73
N ALA A 211 -13.10 -14.23 2.35
CA ALA A 211 -14.24 -15.07 2.04
C ALA A 211 -14.62 -14.99 0.55
N MET A 212 -14.54 -13.80 -0.05
CA MET A 212 -14.85 -13.59 -1.47
C MET A 212 -13.77 -14.15 -2.40
N LEU A 213 -12.50 -13.83 -2.14
CA LEU A 213 -11.38 -14.28 -2.95
C LEU A 213 -11.24 -15.81 -2.91
N GLN A 214 -11.43 -16.42 -1.74
CA GLN A 214 -11.41 -17.87 -1.58
C GLN A 214 -12.52 -18.55 -2.41
N LYS A 215 -13.74 -18.02 -2.40
CA LYS A 215 -14.84 -18.52 -3.24
C LYS A 215 -14.55 -18.41 -4.75
N LYS A 216 -13.68 -17.49 -5.15
CA LYS A 216 -13.26 -17.29 -6.54
C LYS A 216 -12.03 -18.13 -6.93
N GLY A 217 -11.47 -18.91 -6.01
CA GLY A 217 -10.36 -19.83 -6.28
C GLY A 217 -8.96 -19.24 -6.11
N PHE A 218 -8.86 -18.00 -5.60
CA PHE A 218 -7.56 -17.37 -5.31
C PHE A 218 -6.87 -18.05 -4.12
N ASN A 219 -5.54 -18.11 -4.17
CA ASN A 219 -4.73 -18.49 -3.03
C ASN A 219 -4.58 -17.29 -2.08
N VAL A 220 -5.50 -17.16 -1.13
CA VAL A 220 -5.61 -16.00 -0.24
C VAL A 220 -5.44 -16.37 1.23
N ARG A 221 -4.75 -15.50 1.97
CA ARG A 221 -4.77 -15.43 3.44
C ARG A 221 -5.18 -14.03 3.88
N SER A 222 -5.56 -13.90 5.15
CA SER A 222 -5.92 -12.60 5.73
C SER A 222 -5.30 -12.39 7.10
N PHE A 223 -4.99 -11.14 7.46
CA PHE A 223 -4.30 -10.82 8.70
C PHE A 223 -4.75 -9.50 9.30
N GLY A 224 -4.33 -9.29 10.55
CA GLY A 224 -4.44 -8.05 11.29
C GLY A 224 -3.06 -7.48 11.60
N SER A 225 -2.85 -6.19 11.43
CA SER A 225 -1.59 -5.52 11.80
C SER A 225 -1.62 -4.91 13.21
N GLY A 226 -2.81 -4.83 13.83
CA GLY A 226 -3.00 -4.26 15.16
C GLY A 226 -2.29 -5.03 16.27
N SER A 227 -2.20 -4.42 17.45
CA SER A 227 -1.66 -5.10 18.64
C SER A 227 -2.66 -6.09 19.24
N GLN A 228 -3.96 -5.80 19.11
CA GLN A 228 -5.07 -6.60 19.65
C GLN A 228 -6.26 -6.52 18.70
N VAL A 229 -7.15 -7.50 18.81
CA VAL A 229 -8.43 -7.53 18.10
C VAL A 229 -9.40 -6.63 18.82
N LYS A 230 -9.96 -5.62 18.13
CA LYS A 230 -10.93 -4.68 18.70
C LYS A 230 -12.25 -4.76 17.94
N LEU A 231 -13.33 -4.94 18.69
CA LEU A 231 -14.70 -4.90 18.18
C LEU A 231 -15.49 -3.77 18.88
N PRO A 232 -16.44 -3.13 18.20
CA PRO A 232 -17.36 -2.18 18.82
C PRO A 232 -18.07 -2.78 20.05
N GLY A 233 -18.20 -2.00 21.11
CA GLY A 233 -18.98 -2.33 22.31
C GLY A 233 -20.33 -1.59 22.34
N PRO A 234 -20.99 -1.55 23.52
CA PRO A 234 -22.29 -0.89 23.71
C PRO A 234 -22.27 0.63 23.50
N SER A 235 -21.09 1.26 23.55
CA SER A 235 -20.92 2.69 23.29
C SER A 235 -19.68 2.93 22.43
N PRO A 236 -19.56 4.10 21.74
CA PRO A 236 -18.43 4.38 20.87
C PRO A 236 -17.04 4.40 21.56
N THR A 237 -17.02 4.58 22.88
CA THR A 237 -15.78 4.62 23.66
C THR A 237 -15.39 3.26 24.24
N VAL A 238 -16.34 2.33 24.34
CA VAL A 238 -16.14 1.01 24.92
C VAL A 238 -15.96 0.00 23.80
N HIS A 239 -14.88 -0.79 23.90
CA HIS A 239 -14.51 -1.79 22.89
C HIS A 239 -14.42 -3.16 23.53
N ASN A 240 -14.84 -4.19 22.80
CA ASN A 240 -14.52 -5.56 23.15
C ASN A 240 -13.13 -5.89 22.60
N ILE A 241 -12.21 -6.27 23.48
CA ILE A 241 -10.80 -6.46 23.15
C ILE A 241 -10.42 -7.92 23.38
N TYR A 242 -9.75 -8.52 22.40
CA TYR A 242 -9.32 -9.92 22.42
C TYR A 242 -7.88 -10.07 21.93
N SER A 243 -7.24 -11.17 22.31
CA SER A 243 -5.98 -11.61 21.71
C SER A 243 -6.22 -12.16 20.29
N PHE A 244 -5.24 -12.04 19.40
CA PHE A 244 -5.29 -12.69 18.08
C PHE A 244 -5.39 -14.23 18.20
N SER A 245 -4.87 -14.82 19.28
CA SER A 245 -5.01 -16.27 19.52
C SER A 245 -6.44 -16.72 19.89
N THR A 246 -7.38 -15.80 20.10
CA THR A 246 -8.75 -16.13 20.54
C THR A 246 -9.59 -16.63 19.35
N PRO A 247 -10.12 -17.86 19.37
CA PRO A 247 -10.99 -18.35 18.31
C PRO A 247 -12.22 -17.48 18.10
N TYR A 248 -12.66 -17.30 16.85
CA TYR A 248 -13.89 -16.55 16.55
C TYR A 248 -15.12 -17.18 17.21
N GLU A 249 -15.10 -18.49 17.45
CA GLU A 249 -16.11 -19.21 18.23
C GLU A 249 -16.25 -18.66 19.65
N GLU A 250 -15.13 -18.43 20.34
CA GLU A 250 -15.11 -17.95 21.71
C GLU A 250 -15.56 -16.49 21.77
N ILE A 251 -15.10 -15.68 20.82
CA ILE A 251 -15.54 -14.28 20.67
C ILE A 251 -17.07 -14.24 20.44
N TYR A 252 -17.60 -15.11 19.57
CA TYR A 252 -19.04 -15.20 19.32
C TYR A 252 -19.82 -15.54 20.60
N LYS A 253 -19.38 -16.57 21.34
CA LYS A 253 -20.02 -16.98 22.59
C LYS A 253 -19.97 -15.89 23.66
N ASP A 254 -18.84 -15.20 23.79
CA ASP A 254 -18.68 -14.07 24.72
C ASP A 254 -19.64 -12.92 24.39
N LEU A 255 -19.74 -12.51 23.11
CA LEU A 255 -20.67 -11.45 22.71
C LEU A 255 -22.14 -11.87 22.91
N VAL A 256 -22.50 -13.11 22.60
CA VAL A 256 -23.85 -13.63 22.88
C VAL A 256 -24.17 -13.60 24.37
N ALA A 257 -23.22 -13.97 25.23
CA ALA A 257 -23.39 -13.95 26.68
C ALA A 257 -23.51 -12.53 27.24
N LYS A 258 -22.82 -11.55 26.64
CA LYS A 258 -22.88 -10.14 27.03
C LYS A 258 -24.19 -9.47 26.64
N ASP A 259 -24.52 -9.47 25.34
CA ASP A 259 -25.76 -8.88 24.83
C ASP A 259 -26.05 -9.38 23.40
N LYS A 260 -26.75 -10.51 23.30
CA LYS A 260 -27.13 -11.08 21.99
C LYS A 260 -27.91 -10.10 21.12
N ASN A 261 -28.79 -9.28 21.69
CA ASN A 261 -29.68 -8.41 20.90
C ASN A 261 -28.88 -7.27 20.26
N LEU A 262 -28.05 -6.58 21.05
CA LEU A 262 -27.17 -5.52 20.57
C LEU A 262 -26.25 -6.02 19.45
N TYR A 263 -25.56 -7.14 19.68
CA TYR A 263 -24.56 -7.67 18.74
C TYR A 263 -25.17 -8.35 17.51
N THR A 264 -26.45 -8.70 17.56
CA THR A 264 -27.22 -9.07 16.36
C THR A 264 -27.58 -7.82 15.56
N GLN A 265 -28.10 -6.77 16.22
CA GLN A 265 -28.56 -5.55 15.56
C GLN A 265 -27.43 -4.78 14.85
N ASN A 266 -26.24 -4.72 15.44
CA ASN A 266 -25.08 -4.07 14.81
C ASN A 266 -24.33 -4.97 13.79
N GLY A 267 -24.81 -6.21 13.58
CA GLY A 267 -24.26 -7.15 12.61
C GLY A 267 -22.96 -7.86 13.02
N LEU A 268 -22.47 -7.67 14.25
CA LEU A 268 -21.21 -8.31 14.68
C LEU A 268 -21.32 -9.83 14.78
N LEU A 269 -22.44 -10.39 15.25
CA LEU A 269 -22.62 -11.84 15.30
C LEU A 269 -22.64 -12.47 13.90
N ASN A 270 -23.30 -11.82 12.94
CA ASN A 270 -23.30 -12.28 11.54
C ASN A 270 -21.90 -12.23 10.91
N MET A 271 -21.13 -11.17 11.22
CA MET A 271 -19.72 -11.04 10.81
C MET A 271 -18.87 -12.17 11.39
N LEU A 272 -19.03 -12.49 12.68
CA LEU A 272 -18.28 -13.56 13.33
C LEU A 272 -18.64 -14.94 12.78
N ASP A 273 -19.91 -15.18 12.46
CA ASP A 273 -20.34 -16.42 11.81
C ASP A 273 -19.71 -16.59 10.42
N ARG A 274 -19.57 -15.49 9.65
CA ARG A 274 -18.76 -15.51 8.41
C ARG A 274 -17.32 -15.89 8.72
N ASN A 275 -16.69 -15.28 9.71
CA ASN A 275 -15.28 -15.50 10.04
C ASN A 275 -15.00 -16.95 10.44
N ARG A 276 -15.86 -17.55 11.28
CA ARG A 276 -15.78 -18.96 11.73
C ARG A 276 -15.78 -19.95 10.57
N ARG A 277 -16.46 -19.63 9.46
CA ARG A 277 -16.49 -20.46 8.24
C ARG A 277 -15.24 -20.31 7.37
N VAL A 278 -14.52 -19.20 7.50
CA VAL A 278 -13.30 -18.94 6.73
C VAL A 278 -12.08 -19.53 7.43
N LYS A 279 -11.91 -19.28 8.73
CA LYS A 279 -10.76 -19.77 9.52
C LYS A 279 -11.06 -19.72 11.04
N PRO A 280 -10.30 -20.44 11.90
CA PRO A 280 -10.68 -20.61 13.30
C PRO A 280 -10.48 -19.37 14.18
N HIS A 281 -9.44 -18.57 13.96
CA HIS A 281 -9.09 -17.40 14.78
C HIS A 281 -8.48 -16.29 13.91
N PRO A 282 -8.50 -15.02 14.37
CA PRO A 282 -7.80 -13.96 13.67
C PRO A 282 -6.28 -14.17 13.75
N GLU A 283 -5.56 -13.93 12.66
CA GLU A 283 -4.09 -14.06 12.63
C GLU A 283 -3.45 -12.67 12.58
N ARG A 284 -2.35 -12.50 13.32
CA ARG A 284 -1.56 -11.26 13.30
C ARG A 284 -0.48 -11.34 12.22
N PHE A 285 -0.35 -10.30 11.41
CA PHE A 285 0.56 -10.29 10.26
C PHE A 285 2.02 -10.45 10.69
N GLN A 286 2.42 -9.78 11.77
CA GLN A 286 3.81 -9.81 12.26
C GLN A 286 4.26 -11.19 12.79
N GLU A 287 3.33 -12.11 13.01
CA GLU A 287 3.60 -13.48 13.46
C GLU A 287 3.62 -14.47 12.29
N TYR A 288 3.22 -14.03 11.09
CA TYR A 288 3.19 -14.86 9.90
C TYR A 288 4.60 -15.09 9.35
N LYS A 289 4.96 -16.36 9.16
CA LYS A 289 6.27 -16.80 8.61
C LYS A 289 6.18 -17.35 7.19
N GLY A 290 4.99 -17.34 6.59
CA GLY A 290 4.83 -17.78 5.21
C GLY A 290 5.15 -16.67 4.23
N LEU A 291 5.17 -17.02 2.96
CA LEU A 291 5.42 -16.09 1.86
C LEU A 291 4.12 -15.51 1.30
N SER A 292 4.22 -14.31 0.73
CA SER A 292 3.16 -13.64 -0.04
C SER A 292 3.79 -13.06 -1.30
N ASP A 293 3.08 -13.11 -2.43
CA ASP A 293 3.53 -12.43 -3.65
C ASP A 293 2.96 -11.02 -3.70
N VAL A 294 1.70 -10.87 -3.26
CA VAL A 294 1.00 -9.58 -3.19
C VAL A 294 0.31 -9.42 -1.83
N ILE A 295 0.61 -8.32 -1.15
CA ILE A 295 -0.04 -7.92 0.11
C ILE A 295 -0.94 -6.71 -0.17
N ILE A 296 -2.22 -6.83 0.17
CA ILE A 296 -3.22 -5.77 0.00
C ILE A 296 -3.62 -5.24 1.38
N CYS A 297 -3.33 -3.97 1.64
CA CYS A 297 -3.67 -3.26 2.87
C CYS A 297 -4.97 -2.47 2.69
N CYS A 298 -5.83 -2.53 3.71
CA CYS A 298 -7.16 -1.91 3.67
C CYS A 298 -7.17 -0.42 4.11
N GLU A 299 -6.04 0.10 4.62
CA GLU A 299 -5.87 1.49 5.01
C GLU A 299 -4.38 1.84 5.17
N GLU A 300 -4.04 3.12 4.96
CA GLU A 300 -2.65 3.62 5.01
C GLU A 300 -1.92 3.27 6.31
N ARG A 301 -2.60 3.34 7.46
CA ARG A 301 -1.99 2.96 8.75
C ARG A 301 -1.56 1.49 8.78
N VAL A 302 -2.37 0.60 8.19
CA VAL A 302 -2.05 -0.83 8.11
C VAL A 302 -0.88 -1.05 7.16
N TYR A 303 -0.86 -0.32 6.04
CA TYR A 303 0.23 -0.33 5.08
C TYR A 303 1.57 0.04 5.72
N ASP A 304 1.63 1.13 6.51
CA ASP A 304 2.84 1.55 7.21
C ASP A 304 3.34 0.46 8.18
N GLN A 305 2.43 -0.15 8.94
CA GLN A 305 2.77 -1.22 9.89
C GLN A 305 3.29 -2.48 9.22
N VAL A 306 2.72 -2.84 8.06
CA VAL A 306 3.18 -3.97 7.25
C VAL A 306 4.55 -3.66 6.67
N TYR A 307 4.73 -2.48 6.08
CA TYR A 307 6.00 -2.06 5.50
C TYR A 307 7.13 -2.00 6.54
N GLU A 308 6.88 -1.38 7.69
CA GLU A 308 7.86 -1.30 8.79
C GLU A 308 8.24 -2.69 9.31
N PHE A 309 7.29 -3.61 9.45
CA PHE A 309 7.57 -4.97 9.86
C PHE A 309 8.46 -5.70 8.85
N LEU A 310 8.15 -5.62 7.56
CA LEU A 310 8.91 -6.31 6.51
C LEU A 310 10.31 -5.72 6.34
N MET A 311 10.48 -4.41 6.48
CA MET A 311 11.79 -3.74 6.43
C MET A 311 12.72 -4.13 7.59
N ASN A 312 12.15 -4.50 8.73
CA ASN A 312 12.91 -4.94 9.91
C ASN A 312 13.05 -6.47 9.99
N THR A 313 12.47 -7.20 9.04
CA THR A 313 12.63 -8.65 8.95
C THR A 313 13.92 -8.96 8.21
N GLU A 314 14.72 -9.89 8.73
CA GLU A 314 15.95 -10.31 8.06
C GLU A 314 15.63 -10.96 6.70
N MET A 315 16.44 -10.63 5.69
CA MET A 315 16.28 -11.19 4.35
C MET A 315 16.85 -12.61 4.32
N GLU A 316 15.98 -13.60 4.15
CA GLU A 316 16.37 -15.02 4.08
C GLU A 316 16.36 -15.56 2.65
N HIS A 317 15.45 -15.08 1.77
CA HIS A 317 15.13 -15.78 0.52
C HIS A 317 15.19 -14.94 -0.75
N CYS A 318 15.43 -13.63 -0.64
CA CYS A 318 15.37 -12.67 -1.76
C CYS A 318 14.05 -12.78 -2.56
N HIS A 319 12.94 -13.03 -1.85
CA HIS A 319 11.61 -13.15 -2.44
C HIS A 319 10.99 -11.76 -2.58
N LEU A 320 10.64 -11.37 -3.80
CA LEU A 320 10.01 -10.08 -4.09
C LEU A 320 8.54 -10.09 -3.66
N VAL A 321 8.13 -9.07 -2.93
CA VAL A 321 6.74 -8.90 -2.46
C VAL A 321 6.22 -7.52 -2.83
N HIS A 322 5.08 -7.47 -3.51
CA HIS A 322 4.37 -6.22 -3.75
C HIS A 322 3.43 -5.90 -2.59
N ILE A 323 3.48 -4.67 -2.10
CA ILE A 323 2.58 -4.17 -1.07
C ILE A 323 1.74 -3.06 -1.69
N ILE A 324 0.42 -3.23 -1.65
CA ILE A 324 -0.56 -2.32 -2.25
C ILE A 324 -1.48 -1.82 -1.13
N ASN A 325 -1.75 -0.52 -1.08
CA ASN A 325 -2.80 0.04 -0.21
C ASN A 325 -3.97 0.55 -1.03
N ILE A 326 -5.19 0.19 -0.60
CA ILE A 326 -6.41 0.86 -1.05
C ILE A 326 -7.29 1.09 0.18
N ASP A 327 -7.61 2.35 0.45
CA ASP A 327 -8.41 2.71 1.62
C ASP A 327 -9.84 2.20 1.49
N ILE A 328 -10.23 1.33 2.42
CA ILE A 328 -11.58 0.83 2.62
C ILE A 328 -12.07 1.28 4.00
N ARG A 329 -13.22 1.96 4.06
CA ARG A 329 -13.81 2.38 5.34
C ARG A 329 -14.23 1.17 6.16
N ASP A 330 -14.10 1.26 7.48
CA ASP A 330 -14.34 0.13 8.38
C ASP A 330 -15.82 0.02 8.79
N ASN A 331 -16.67 -0.33 7.83
CA ASN A 331 -18.06 -0.72 8.02
C ASN A 331 -18.40 -1.92 7.11
N HIS A 332 -19.60 -2.49 7.24
CA HIS A 332 -19.96 -3.74 6.55
C HIS A 332 -20.16 -3.53 5.03
N GLU A 333 -20.76 -2.40 4.66
CA GLU A 333 -21.09 -2.05 3.28
C GLU A 333 -19.81 -1.81 2.47
N GLU A 334 -18.92 -0.96 2.98
CA GLU A 334 -17.64 -0.65 2.35
C GLU A 334 -16.68 -1.84 2.36
N ALA A 335 -16.74 -2.71 3.38
CA ALA A 335 -15.99 -3.97 3.36
C ALA A 335 -16.44 -4.88 2.20
N THR A 336 -17.75 -4.93 1.93
CA THR A 336 -18.30 -5.70 0.81
C THR A 336 -17.90 -5.10 -0.54
N CYS A 337 -18.04 -3.78 -0.70
CA CYS A 337 -17.57 -3.08 -1.90
C CYS A 337 -16.05 -3.23 -2.10
N GLY A 338 -15.28 -3.13 -1.02
CA GLY A 338 -13.83 -3.33 -1.02
C GLY A 338 -13.42 -4.74 -1.40
N ALA A 339 -14.16 -5.77 -0.95
CA ALA A 339 -13.91 -7.15 -1.35
C ALA A 339 -14.13 -7.36 -2.86
N LEU A 340 -15.18 -6.77 -3.45
CA LEU A 340 -15.41 -6.81 -4.90
C LEU A 340 -14.27 -6.11 -5.66
N LEU A 341 -13.84 -4.95 -5.14
CA LEU A 341 -12.73 -4.20 -5.70
C LEU A 341 -11.43 -5.02 -5.68
N PHE A 342 -11.10 -5.65 -4.55
CA PHE A 342 -9.95 -6.53 -4.43
C PHE A 342 -10.05 -7.75 -5.33
N CYS A 343 -11.23 -8.35 -5.48
CA CYS A 343 -11.44 -9.44 -6.43
C CYS A 343 -11.12 -9.02 -7.87
N HIS A 344 -11.53 -7.83 -8.28
CA HIS A 344 -11.20 -7.30 -9.61
C HIS A 344 -9.70 -7.07 -9.76
N LEU A 345 -9.06 -6.42 -8.78
CA LEU A 345 -7.61 -6.21 -8.78
C LEU A 345 -6.85 -7.54 -8.87
N CYS A 346 -7.12 -8.51 -7.99
CA CYS A 346 -6.45 -9.80 -8.00
C CYS A 346 -6.61 -10.53 -9.34
N THR A 347 -7.78 -10.40 -9.98
CA THR A 347 -8.01 -10.95 -11.33
C THR A 347 -7.11 -10.32 -12.38
N LEU A 348 -6.89 -9.00 -12.32
CA LEU A 348 -5.98 -8.31 -13.24
C LEU A 348 -4.53 -8.73 -13.00
N LEU A 349 -4.12 -8.85 -11.73
CA LEU A 349 -2.77 -9.27 -11.35
C LEU A 349 -2.48 -10.72 -11.76
N GLU A 350 -3.41 -11.66 -11.58
CA GLU A 350 -3.21 -13.06 -12.01
C GLU A 350 -3.20 -13.25 -13.53
N LYS A 351 -3.85 -12.35 -14.29
CA LYS A 351 -3.82 -12.37 -15.76
C LYS A 351 -2.50 -11.90 -16.33
N SER A 352 -1.68 -11.19 -15.55
CA SER A 352 -0.37 -10.72 -15.97
C SER A 352 0.57 -11.89 -16.25
N ALA A 353 1.28 -11.84 -17.38
CA ALA A 353 2.32 -12.81 -17.69
C ALA A 353 3.58 -12.53 -16.84
N ASP A 354 3.90 -11.25 -16.66
CA ASP A 354 5.05 -10.73 -15.95
C ASP A 354 4.63 -9.62 -14.98
N LEU A 355 4.21 -10.04 -13.78
CA LEU A 355 3.66 -9.14 -12.77
C LEU A 355 4.64 -8.02 -12.40
N ASP A 356 5.92 -8.36 -12.21
CA ASP A 356 6.93 -7.41 -11.72
C ASP A 356 7.12 -6.22 -12.68
N ASN A 357 6.97 -6.46 -13.99
CA ASN A 357 7.11 -5.44 -15.02
C ASN A 357 5.78 -4.73 -15.37
N GLU A 358 4.64 -5.42 -15.26
CA GLU A 358 3.34 -4.88 -15.66
C GLU A 358 2.57 -4.20 -14.51
N ILE A 359 2.95 -4.40 -13.26
CA ILE A 359 2.16 -3.96 -12.09
C ILE A 359 1.94 -2.44 -12.04
N GLU A 360 2.93 -1.63 -12.41
CA GLU A 360 2.78 -0.16 -12.40
C GLU A 360 1.68 0.29 -13.38
N GLU A 361 1.61 -0.32 -14.57
CA GLU A 361 0.57 -0.04 -15.56
C GLU A 361 -0.79 -0.56 -15.11
N ILE A 362 -0.85 -1.79 -14.58
CA ILE A 362 -2.08 -2.40 -14.06
C ILE A 362 -2.68 -1.51 -12.96
N LEU A 363 -1.86 -1.06 -12.01
CA LEU A 363 -2.32 -0.20 -10.92
C LEU A 363 -2.76 1.17 -11.41
N SER A 364 -2.03 1.79 -12.34
CA SER A 364 -2.43 3.09 -12.91
C SER A 364 -3.78 3.01 -13.66
N ASN A 365 -3.98 1.95 -14.45
CA ASN A 365 -5.26 1.70 -15.10
C ASN A 365 -6.37 1.41 -14.08
N PHE A 366 -6.05 0.68 -13.02
CA PHE A 366 -7.00 0.36 -11.97
C PHE A 366 -7.41 1.58 -11.13
N GLU A 367 -6.50 2.52 -10.84
CA GLU A 367 -6.81 3.81 -10.21
C GLU A 367 -7.88 4.58 -10.99
N ASN A 368 -7.79 4.55 -12.32
CA ASN A 368 -8.76 5.20 -13.18
C ASN A 368 -10.15 4.55 -13.11
N ILE A 369 -10.22 3.24 -12.85
CA ILE A 369 -11.47 2.48 -12.70
C ILE A 369 -12.07 2.70 -11.30
N CYS A 370 -11.25 2.58 -10.26
CA CYS A 370 -11.74 2.59 -8.88
C CYS A 370 -11.93 4.01 -8.32
N LYS A 371 -11.31 5.02 -8.94
CA LYS A 371 -11.30 6.42 -8.47
C LYS A 371 -10.83 6.55 -7.02
N ARG A 372 -9.92 5.67 -6.60
CA ARG A 372 -9.24 5.69 -5.30
C ARG A 372 -7.74 5.76 -5.54
N THR A 373 -7.04 6.46 -4.65
CA THR A 373 -5.58 6.47 -4.64
C THR A 373 -5.06 5.08 -4.25
N ILE A 374 -4.05 4.61 -4.96
CA ILE A 374 -3.38 3.35 -4.67
C ILE A 374 -1.94 3.67 -4.27
N LEU A 375 -1.52 3.17 -3.11
CA LEU A 375 -0.10 3.18 -2.75
C LEU A 375 0.51 1.85 -3.14
N HIS A 376 1.75 1.89 -3.63
CA HIS A 376 2.48 0.70 -4.03
C HIS A 376 3.94 0.80 -3.63
N THR A 377 4.48 -0.27 -3.06
CA THR A 377 5.91 -0.44 -2.82
C THR A 377 6.29 -1.90 -3.00
N VAL A 378 7.59 -2.16 -3.05
CA VAL A 378 8.17 -3.49 -3.15
C VAL A 378 9.10 -3.72 -1.97
N CYS A 379 9.00 -4.90 -1.37
CA CYS A 379 9.92 -5.38 -0.33
C CYS A 379 10.58 -6.69 -0.79
N PHE A 380 11.74 -6.99 -0.22
CA PHE A 380 12.42 -8.27 -0.40
C PHE A 380 12.49 -8.97 0.94
N LEU A 381 12.06 -10.22 1.00
CA LEU A 381 12.10 -11.08 2.18
C LEU A 381 13.10 -12.21 2.02
#